data_AF-A0AAU0K9P6-F1
#
_entry.id   AF-A0AAU0K9P6-F1
#
_cell.length_a   1.000
_cell.length_b   1.000
_cell.length_c   1.000
_cell.angle_alpha   90.00
_cell.angle_beta   90.00
_cell.angle_gamma   90.00
#
_symmetry.space_group_name_H-M   'P 1'
#
loop_
_entity.id
_entity.type
_entity.pdbx_description
1 polymer ?
#
loop_
_entity_poly.entity_id
_entity_poly.type
_entity_poly.pdbx_seq_one_letter_code
_entity_poly.pdbx_strand_id
1 'polypeptide(L)'
;MESSILLFSPEFPCWDEETVRLAGDDPSSLAGMLEAGELTRRGGGYVLTPEGEAARRELARSTGVPAAEMGAPTDDEAQACRALEHNRMCQLLDRAFRQQWGVKEVTHHETFPVVPCLPDDRYFAFEGERVRAIWPQHPLVESFTKAFPHWGVGARGLPAPGQSGLDAWAEENGAPAGTLTIDFMLRSHADFEHYRFFKPMASDRFGFYNVDLLFAVKCGDDPRELLPLIGRLHVFLMEQRRVYVPGWYDLDADEQEDWTLLALVADTETQLAGLAATLRRWGRDLIEPCRPFYILGTSIERLRAQKEPKDTLYDWFQEETVRILRPDVDDQEDLFG
;
A
#
# COMPACT_ATOMS: atom_id res chain seq x y z
N MET A 1 -25.23 14.28 -18.49
CA MET A 1 -24.74 12.90 -18.34
C MET A 1 -23.23 13.05 -18.36
N GLU A 2 -22.62 13.12 -17.18
CA GLU A 2 -21.16 13.10 -17.07
C GLU A 2 -20.72 11.71 -17.55
N SER A 3 -19.78 11.65 -18.48
CA SER A 3 -19.44 10.40 -19.16
C SER A 3 -18.41 9.64 -18.34
N SER A 4 -18.74 8.40 -17.97
CA SER A 4 -17.86 7.46 -17.26
C SER A 4 -16.55 7.16 -17.98
N ILE A 5 -16.36 7.64 -19.22
CA ILE A 5 -15.08 7.54 -19.94
C ILE A 5 -13.92 8.23 -19.18
N LEU A 6 -14.21 9.24 -18.35
CA LEU A 6 -13.19 9.91 -17.52
C LEU A 6 -12.72 9.08 -16.33
N LEU A 7 -13.41 7.99 -15.98
CA LEU A 7 -12.96 7.05 -14.95
C LEU A 7 -11.69 6.29 -15.39
N PHE A 8 -11.48 6.14 -16.70
CA PHE A 8 -10.32 5.45 -17.24
C PHE A 8 -9.06 6.30 -17.09
N SER A 9 -8.09 5.75 -16.36
CA SER A 9 -6.80 6.36 -16.11
C SER A 9 -5.67 5.33 -16.22
N PRO A 10 -4.40 5.75 -16.28
CA PRO A 10 -3.27 4.81 -16.25
C PRO A 10 -3.27 3.88 -15.03
N GLU A 11 -3.75 4.39 -13.88
CA GLU A 11 -3.89 3.65 -12.63
C GLU A 11 -5.06 2.66 -12.68
N PHE A 12 -6.15 3.03 -13.35
CA PHE A 12 -7.34 2.20 -13.54
C PHE A 12 -7.69 2.06 -15.02
N PRO A 13 -6.96 1.24 -15.78
CA PRO A 13 -7.18 1.09 -17.22
C PRO A 13 -8.34 0.15 -17.56
N CYS A 14 -8.82 -0.63 -16.59
CA CYS A 14 -9.85 -1.65 -16.77
C CYS A 14 -11.00 -1.47 -15.77
N TRP A 15 -12.23 -1.50 -16.28
CA TRP A 15 -13.46 -1.24 -15.52
C TRP A 15 -14.54 -2.26 -15.83
N ASP A 16 -15.42 -2.54 -14.87
CA ASP A 16 -16.65 -3.30 -15.09
C ASP A 16 -17.85 -2.56 -14.47
N GLU A 17 -19.03 -3.17 -14.54
CA GLU A 17 -20.24 -2.57 -13.99
C GLU A 17 -20.21 -2.41 -12.47
N GLU A 18 -19.47 -3.26 -11.75
CA GLU A 18 -19.30 -3.16 -10.31
C GLU A 18 -18.40 -1.98 -9.97
N THR A 19 -17.23 -1.87 -10.59
CA THR A 19 -16.27 -0.80 -10.31
C THR A 19 -16.77 0.56 -10.75
N VAL A 20 -17.55 0.67 -11.84
CA VAL A 20 -18.23 1.92 -12.21
C VAL A 20 -19.25 2.33 -11.13
N ARG A 21 -20.02 1.37 -10.61
CA ARG A 21 -20.99 1.65 -9.54
C ARG A 21 -20.30 2.05 -8.23
N LEU A 22 -19.17 1.42 -7.91
CA LEU A 22 -18.37 1.76 -6.74
C LEU A 22 -17.81 3.19 -6.84
N ALA A 23 -17.51 3.67 -8.04
CA ALA A 23 -17.06 5.05 -8.28
C ALA A 23 -18.20 6.08 -8.21
N GLY A 24 -19.45 5.63 -8.08
CA GLY A 24 -20.64 6.50 -8.00
C GLY A 24 -21.28 6.81 -9.36
N ASP A 25 -20.80 6.19 -10.43
CA ASP A 25 -21.29 6.40 -11.80
C ASP A 25 -22.37 5.37 -12.19
N ASP A 26 -23.08 5.65 -13.28
CA ASP A 26 -24.08 4.74 -13.86
C ASP A 26 -23.43 3.72 -14.80
N PRO A 27 -23.44 2.41 -14.49
CA PRO A 27 -22.88 1.37 -15.34
C PRO A 27 -23.53 1.26 -16.73
N SER A 28 -24.73 1.80 -16.93
CA SER A 28 -25.41 1.76 -18.23
C SER A 28 -24.64 2.50 -19.33
N SER A 29 -23.76 3.43 -18.96
CA SER A 29 -22.89 4.18 -19.88
C SER A 29 -21.90 3.28 -20.63
N LEU A 30 -21.47 2.16 -20.03
CA LEU A 30 -20.52 1.22 -20.62
C LEU A 30 -21.04 0.59 -21.92
N ALA A 31 -22.34 0.30 -21.99
CA ALA A 31 -22.95 -0.28 -23.20
C ALA A 31 -22.91 0.70 -24.37
N GLY A 32 -23.22 1.97 -24.13
CA GLY A 32 -23.18 3.01 -25.16
C GLY A 32 -21.77 3.26 -25.69
N MET A 33 -20.76 3.30 -24.80
CA MET A 33 -19.35 3.45 -25.20
C MET A 33 -18.83 2.22 -25.98
N LEU A 34 -19.29 1.01 -25.63
CA LEU A 34 -18.98 -0.20 -26.40
C LEU A 34 -19.59 -0.15 -27.81
N GLU A 35 -20.85 0.27 -27.94
CA GLU A 35 -21.52 0.43 -29.24
C GLU A 35 -20.87 1.52 -30.11
N ALA A 36 -20.38 2.59 -29.49
CA ALA A 36 -19.64 3.67 -30.15
C ALA A 36 -18.21 3.26 -30.57
N GLY A 37 -17.74 2.08 -30.15
CA GLY A 37 -16.37 1.61 -30.41
C GLY A 37 -15.29 2.26 -29.54
N GLU A 38 -15.68 2.96 -28.47
CA GLU A 38 -14.78 3.61 -27.52
C GLU A 38 -14.20 2.62 -26.50
N LEU A 39 -14.91 1.52 -26.26
CA LEU A 39 -14.48 0.44 -25.38
C LEU A 39 -14.36 -0.89 -26.12
N THR A 40 -13.56 -1.79 -25.57
CA THR A 40 -13.53 -3.20 -25.95
C THR A 40 -13.50 -4.09 -24.71
N ARG A 41 -14.01 -5.32 -24.82
CA ARG A 41 -14.04 -6.28 -23.70
C ARG A 41 -12.69 -6.98 -23.55
N ARG A 42 -12.12 -6.94 -22.35
CA ARG A 42 -10.87 -7.62 -21.96
C ARG A 42 -10.85 -7.89 -20.46
N GLY A 43 -10.26 -8.99 -20.01
CA GLY A 43 -10.02 -9.30 -18.61
C GLY A 43 -11.29 -9.39 -17.75
N GLY A 44 -12.43 -9.73 -18.37
CA GLY A 44 -13.74 -9.69 -17.71
C GLY A 44 -14.37 -8.30 -17.57
N GLY A 45 -13.68 -7.24 -17.98
CA GLY A 45 -14.15 -5.85 -17.98
C GLY A 45 -14.06 -5.18 -19.35
N TYR A 46 -13.85 -3.86 -19.32
CA TYR A 46 -13.74 -2.97 -20.47
C TYR A 46 -12.45 -2.17 -20.38
N VAL A 47 -11.81 -1.96 -21.52
CA VAL A 47 -10.62 -1.11 -21.69
C VAL A 47 -10.86 -0.13 -22.85
N LEU A 48 -10.18 1.01 -22.83
CA LEU A 48 -10.28 2.00 -23.91
C LEU A 48 -9.66 1.48 -25.21
N THR A 49 -10.36 1.75 -26.32
CA THR A 49 -9.79 1.68 -27.67
C THR A 49 -9.01 2.97 -27.99
N PRO A 50 -8.25 3.02 -29.10
CA PRO A 50 -7.68 4.29 -29.57
C PRO A 50 -8.74 5.40 -29.78
N GLU A 51 -9.93 5.03 -30.26
CA GLU A 51 -11.09 5.92 -30.41
C GLU A 51 -11.58 6.41 -29.04
N GLY A 52 -11.70 5.51 -28.06
CA GLY A 52 -12.08 5.86 -26.68
C GLY A 52 -11.08 6.80 -26.01
N GLU A 53 -9.78 6.58 -26.21
CA GLU A 53 -8.76 7.47 -25.66
C GLU A 53 -8.79 8.86 -26.32
N ALA A 54 -9.16 8.96 -27.59
CA ALA A 54 -9.39 10.25 -28.25
C ALA A 54 -10.63 10.94 -27.66
N ALA A 55 -11.74 10.21 -27.46
CA ALA A 55 -12.96 10.73 -26.85
C ALA A 55 -12.74 11.18 -25.40
N ARG A 56 -12.00 10.41 -24.61
CA ARG A 56 -11.62 10.76 -23.24
C ARG A 56 -10.82 12.07 -23.19
N ARG A 57 -9.81 12.21 -24.05
CA ARG A 57 -8.98 13.44 -24.13
C ARG A 57 -9.79 14.66 -24.58
N GLU A 58 -10.73 14.48 -25.50
CA GLU A 58 -11.66 15.55 -25.91
C GLU A 58 -12.53 16.00 -24.73
N LEU A 59 -13.12 15.05 -24.02
CA LEU A 59 -13.98 15.35 -22.89
C LEU A 59 -13.19 16.00 -21.75
N ALA A 60 -12.03 15.45 -21.40
CA ALA A 60 -11.15 16.01 -20.37
C ALA A 60 -10.80 17.47 -20.66
N ARG A 61 -10.43 17.78 -21.92
CA ARG A 61 -10.11 19.15 -22.34
C ARG A 61 -11.31 20.09 -22.30
N SER A 62 -12.48 19.63 -22.74
CA SER A 62 -13.70 20.44 -22.76
C SER A 62 -14.27 20.73 -21.36
N THR A 63 -14.00 19.84 -20.40
CA THR A 63 -14.44 19.97 -19.00
C THR A 63 -13.38 20.58 -18.08
N GLY A 64 -12.13 20.71 -18.55
CA GLY A 64 -11.01 21.20 -17.75
C GLY A 64 -10.50 20.20 -16.73
N VAL A 65 -10.89 18.93 -16.82
CA VAL A 65 -10.39 17.84 -15.98
C VAL A 65 -9.02 17.40 -16.51
N PRO A 66 -7.96 17.41 -15.70
CA PRO A 66 -6.68 16.85 -16.11
C PRO A 66 -6.82 15.35 -16.42
N ALA A 67 -6.36 14.93 -17.58
CA ALA A 67 -6.31 13.53 -17.98
C ALA A 67 -4.86 13.13 -18.28
N ALA A 68 -4.29 12.24 -17.48
CA ALA A 68 -3.00 11.65 -17.76
C ALA A 68 -3.05 10.85 -19.07
N GLU A 69 -1.96 10.81 -19.83
CA GLU A 69 -1.89 10.03 -21.07
C GLU A 69 -2.05 8.54 -20.76
N MET A 70 -2.97 7.88 -21.45
CA MET A 70 -3.02 6.43 -21.39
C MET A 70 -1.79 5.85 -22.09
N GLY A 71 -1.22 4.80 -21.51
CA GLY A 71 -0.26 3.95 -22.21
C GLY A 71 -0.89 3.26 -23.42
N ALA A 72 -0.11 2.41 -24.10
CA ALA A 72 -0.67 1.57 -25.16
C ALA A 72 -1.85 0.75 -24.62
N PRO A 73 -2.96 0.62 -25.38
CA PRO A 73 -4.08 -0.22 -24.98
C PRO A 73 -3.62 -1.62 -24.57
N THR A 74 -4.13 -2.12 -23.45
CA THR A 74 -3.79 -3.48 -23.01
C THR A 74 -4.56 -4.50 -23.86
N ASP A 75 -3.84 -5.20 -24.71
CA ASP A 75 -4.36 -6.34 -25.47
C ASP A 75 -4.19 -7.68 -24.72
N ASP A 76 -3.52 -7.66 -23.56
CA ASP A 76 -3.27 -8.84 -22.72
C ASP A 76 -4.44 -9.07 -21.75
N GLU A 77 -5.18 -10.16 -21.97
CA GLU A 77 -6.31 -10.59 -21.12
C GLU A 77 -5.92 -10.73 -19.64
N ALA A 78 -4.74 -11.28 -19.34
CA ALA A 78 -4.30 -11.49 -17.98
C ALA A 78 -3.92 -10.16 -17.31
N GLN A 79 -3.33 -9.23 -18.05
CA GLN A 79 -3.04 -7.89 -17.56
C GLN A 79 -4.32 -7.11 -17.27
N ALA A 80 -5.30 -7.15 -18.18
CA ALA A 80 -6.60 -6.51 -17.99
C ALA A 80 -7.37 -7.08 -16.79
N CYS A 81 -7.29 -8.41 -16.57
CA CYS A 81 -7.89 -9.08 -15.42
C CYS A 81 -7.28 -8.57 -14.10
N ARG A 82 -5.94 -8.55 -14.01
CA ARG A 82 -5.24 -8.02 -12.82
C ARG A 82 -5.54 -6.54 -12.57
N ALA A 83 -5.61 -5.73 -13.62
CA ALA A 83 -5.96 -4.31 -13.50
C ALA A 83 -7.40 -4.11 -12.98
N LEU A 84 -8.34 -4.96 -13.40
CA LEU A 84 -9.72 -4.93 -12.90
C LEU A 84 -9.81 -5.36 -11.43
N GLU A 85 -9.09 -6.42 -11.06
CA GLU A 85 -9.00 -6.89 -9.67
C GLU A 85 -8.39 -5.81 -8.76
N HIS A 86 -7.33 -5.16 -9.22
CA HIS A 86 -6.71 -4.02 -8.53
C HIS A 86 -7.68 -2.85 -8.35
N ASN A 87 -8.33 -2.40 -9.44
CA ASN A 87 -9.33 -1.34 -9.39
C ASN A 87 -10.40 -1.63 -8.33
N ARG A 88 -10.95 -2.85 -8.37
CA ARG A 88 -11.96 -3.30 -7.42
C ARG A 88 -11.46 -3.27 -5.98
N MET A 89 -10.26 -3.77 -5.72
CA MET A 89 -9.65 -3.73 -4.40
C MET A 89 -9.52 -2.30 -3.89
N CYS A 90 -8.94 -1.41 -4.70
CA CYS A 90 -8.70 -0.02 -4.34
C CYS A 90 -9.99 0.73 -3.99
N GLN A 91 -11.03 0.59 -4.82
CA GLN A 91 -12.31 1.24 -4.56
C GLN A 91 -13.03 0.70 -3.32
N LEU A 92 -12.97 -0.62 -3.10
CA LEU A 92 -13.56 -1.23 -1.91
C LEU A 92 -12.84 -0.80 -0.63
N LEU A 93 -11.50 -0.76 -0.64
CA LEU A 93 -10.70 -0.27 0.49
C LEU A 93 -10.97 1.21 0.77
N ASP A 94 -10.99 2.06 -0.26
CA ASP A 94 -11.27 3.48 -0.08
C ASP A 94 -12.66 3.72 0.50
N ARG A 95 -13.64 2.89 0.15
CA ARG A 95 -15.00 2.96 0.70
C ARG A 95 -15.16 2.32 2.07
N ALA A 96 -14.16 1.62 2.61
CA ALA A 96 -14.33 0.84 3.84
C ALA A 96 -14.51 1.71 5.11
N PHE A 97 -14.03 2.94 5.07
CA PHE A 97 -14.16 3.91 6.17
C PHE A 97 -14.26 5.34 5.61
N ARG A 98 -14.74 6.29 6.42
CA ARG A 98 -14.90 7.69 6.01
C ARG A 98 -13.65 8.53 6.25
N GLN A 99 -12.87 8.17 7.28
CA GLN A 99 -11.84 9.02 7.88
C GLN A 99 -12.44 10.30 8.49
N GLN A 100 -13.39 10.12 9.41
CA GLN A 100 -14.01 11.24 10.11
C GLN A 100 -12.95 12.08 10.84
N TRP A 101 -13.06 13.42 10.73
CA TRP A 101 -12.11 14.41 11.27
C TRP A 101 -10.70 14.42 10.65
N GLY A 102 -10.46 13.57 9.66
CA GLY A 102 -9.20 13.48 8.96
C GLY A 102 -9.32 13.62 7.45
N VAL A 103 -8.19 13.39 6.78
CA VAL A 103 -8.10 13.33 5.31
C VAL A 103 -7.43 12.03 4.91
N LYS A 104 -7.98 11.37 3.90
CA LYS A 104 -7.32 10.27 3.21
C LYS A 104 -6.51 10.80 2.05
N GLU A 105 -5.22 10.54 2.07
CA GLU A 105 -4.38 10.69 0.91
C GLU A 105 -4.05 9.28 0.39
N VAL A 106 -4.69 8.93 -0.73
CA VAL A 106 -4.59 7.60 -1.34
C VAL A 106 -3.82 7.70 -2.65
N THR A 107 -2.88 6.77 -2.82
CA THR A 107 -2.14 6.54 -4.05
C THR A 107 -2.22 5.06 -4.43
N HIS A 108 -2.15 4.79 -5.73
CA HIS A 108 -2.30 3.45 -6.30
C HIS A 108 -1.02 3.01 -7.00
N HIS A 109 -0.64 1.75 -6.82
CA HIS A 109 0.60 1.18 -7.35
C HIS A 109 1.83 2.07 -7.08
N GLU A 110 1.87 2.71 -5.90
CA GLU A 110 2.96 3.60 -5.54
C GLU A 110 4.25 2.79 -5.41
N THR A 111 5.31 3.26 -6.07
CA THR A 111 6.60 2.58 -6.11
C THR A 111 7.64 3.37 -5.32
N PHE A 112 8.14 2.74 -4.27
CA PHE A 112 9.15 3.28 -3.38
C PHE A 112 10.54 2.72 -3.72
N PRO A 113 11.60 3.55 -3.69
CA PRO A 113 12.96 3.05 -3.75
C PRO A 113 13.34 2.32 -2.45
N VAL A 114 14.16 1.28 -2.57
CA VAL A 114 14.69 0.51 -1.43
C VAL A 114 16.20 0.35 -1.59
N VAL A 115 16.95 0.73 -0.56
CA VAL A 115 18.40 0.68 -0.50
C VAL A 115 18.88 0.31 0.93
N PRO A 116 19.49 -0.87 1.15
CA PRO A 116 19.87 -1.87 0.14
C PRO A 116 18.70 -2.78 -0.27
N CYS A 117 18.45 -2.92 -1.57
CA CYS A 117 17.56 -3.95 -2.10
C CYS A 117 18.31 -5.28 -2.22
N LEU A 118 18.17 -6.13 -1.21
CA LEU A 118 18.79 -7.45 -1.16
C LEU A 118 18.13 -8.40 -2.16
N PRO A 119 18.82 -9.48 -2.59
CA PRO A 119 18.16 -10.57 -3.30
C PRO A 119 17.03 -11.18 -2.46
N ASP A 120 15.97 -11.63 -3.12
CA ASP A 120 14.73 -12.09 -2.47
C ASP A 120 14.93 -13.23 -1.45
N ASP A 121 15.94 -14.07 -1.66
CA ASP A 121 16.32 -15.17 -0.77
C ASP A 121 17.16 -14.74 0.46
N ARG A 122 17.38 -13.43 0.63
CA ARG A 122 18.20 -12.86 1.74
C ARG A 122 17.40 -12.11 2.79
N TYR A 123 16.09 -12.02 2.63
CA TYR A 123 15.23 -11.44 3.66
C TYR A 123 14.91 -12.43 4.77
N PHE A 124 14.46 -13.61 4.36
CA PHE A 124 13.92 -14.63 5.23
C PHE A 124 14.44 -16.01 4.85
N ALA A 125 14.66 -16.86 5.84
CA ALA A 125 14.98 -18.26 5.65
C ALA A 125 13.97 -19.15 6.40
N PHE A 126 13.65 -20.31 5.83
CA PHE A 126 12.84 -21.30 6.51
C PHE A 126 13.68 -22.12 7.49
N GLU A 127 13.20 -22.21 8.73
CA GLU A 127 13.71 -23.11 9.77
C GLU A 127 12.57 -24.08 10.15
N GLY A 128 12.43 -25.15 9.36
CA GLY A 128 11.30 -26.07 9.45
C GLY A 128 10.01 -25.40 8.96
N GLU A 129 8.98 -25.35 9.80
CA GLU A 129 7.71 -24.66 9.49
C GLU A 129 7.72 -23.16 9.81
N ARG A 130 8.77 -22.67 10.48
CA ARG A 130 8.92 -21.27 10.85
C ARG A 130 9.77 -20.52 9.86
N VAL A 131 9.57 -19.20 9.83
CA VAL A 131 10.43 -18.28 9.09
C VAL A 131 11.32 -17.56 10.09
N ARG A 132 12.58 -17.36 9.71
CA ARG A 132 13.54 -16.54 10.42
C ARG A 132 13.95 -15.35 9.56
N ALA A 133 13.97 -14.16 10.16
CA ALA A 133 14.52 -12.97 9.51
C ALA A 133 16.05 -13.03 9.53
N ILE A 134 16.66 -13.02 8.34
CA ILE A 134 18.12 -13.11 8.16
C ILE A 134 18.73 -11.81 7.62
N TRP A 135 17.91 -10.91 7.05
CA TRP A 135 18.38 -9.62 6.56
C TRP A 135 19.04 -8.73 7.62
N PRO A 136 18.66 -8.73 8.92
CA PRO A 136 19.29 -7.83 9.89
C PRO A 136 20.79 -8.13 10.08
N GLN A 137 21.21 -9.37 9.81
CA GLN A 137 22.63 -9.79 9.88
C GLN A 137 23.34 -9.70 8.51
N HIS A 138 22.67 -9.19 7.47
CA HIS A 138 23.30 -9.01 6.17
C HIS A 138 24.38 -7.91 6.27
N PRO A 139 25.60 -8.09 5.73
CA PRO A 139 26.69 -7.12 5.90
C PRO A 139 26.35 -5.68 5.47
N LEU A 140 25.57 -5.52 4.39
CA LEU A 140 25.09 -4.20 3.96
C LEU A 140 24.13 -3.56 4.97
N VAL A 141 23.27 -4.34 5.62
CA VAL A 141 22.33 -3.82 6.62
C VAL A 141 23.07 -3.48 7.92
N GLU A 142 24.07 -4.28 8.29
CA GLU A 142 24.96 -3.93 9.41
C GLU A 142 25.76 -2.66 9.12
N SER A 143 26.24 -2.47 7.89
CA SER A 143 26.91 -1.22 7.47
C SER A 143 25.94 -0.04 7.55
N PHE A 144 24.72 -0.20 7.02
CA PHE A 144 23.68 0.83 7.06
C PHE A 144 23.37 1.28 8.47
N THR A 145 23.10 0.33 9.38
CA THR A 145 22.74 0.63 10.77
C THR A 145 23.89 1.26 11.55
N LYS A 146 25.16 0.98 11.19
CA LYS A 146 26.33 1.68 11.74
C LYS A 146 26.46 3.11 11.20
N ALA A 147 26.17 3.33 9.92
CA ALA A 147 26.21 4.64 9.29
C ALA A 147 25.07 5.56 9.76
N PHE A 148 23.89 5.00 10.02
CA PHE A 148 22.70 5.71 10.49
C PHE A 148 22.22 5.16 11.84
N PRO A 149 22.99 5.40 12.93
CA PRO A 149 22.74 4.76 14.23
C PRO A 149 21.54 5.37 14.97
N HIS A 150 21.21 6.62 14.70
CA HIS A 150 20.18 7.38 15.39
C HIS A 150 18.79 7.08 14.83
N TRP A 151 17.85 6.69 15.69
CA TRP A 151 16.45 6.44 15.38
C TRP A 151 15.59 6.57 16.65
N GLY A 152 14.26 6.54 16.49
CA GLY A 152 13.32 6.72 17.59
C GLY A 152 13.44 8.09 18.26
N VAL A 153 12.76 8.31 19.39
CA VAL A 153 12.70 9.61 20.09
C VAL A 153 14.09 10.21 20.35
N GLY A 154 15.10 9.37 20.59
CA GLY A 154 16.49 9.81 20.82
C GLY A 154 17.16 10.48 19.61
N ALA A 155 16.59 10.38 18.41
CA ALA A 155 17.07 11.07 17.22
C ALA A 155 16.44 12.47 17.04
N ARG A 156 15.39 12.82 17.80
CA ARG A 156 14.75 14.14 17.72
C ARG A 156 15.77 15.23 18.03
N GLY A 157 15.78 16.29 17.20
CA GLY A 157 16.72 17.41 17.31
C GLY A 157 18.07 17.20 16.63
N LEU A 158 18.37 16.00 16.14
CA LEU A 158 19.51 15.76 15.24
C LEU A 158 19.11 16.09 13.79
N PRO A 159 20.07 16.50 12.94
CA PRO A 159 19.81 16.64 11.52
C PRO A 159 19.50 15.28 10.90
N ALA A 160 18.40 15.19 10.15
CA ALA A 160 18.11 14.00 9.36
C ALA A 160 19.18 13.83 8.25
N PRO A 161 19.73 12.62 8.04
CA PRO A 161 20.68 12.37 6.95
C PRO A 161 20.13 12.71 5.56
N GLY A 162 18.84 12.42 5.33
CA GLY A 162 18.15 12.67 4.07
C GLY A 162 18.71 11.90 2.87
N GLN A 163 18.18 12.20 1.69
CA GLN A 163 18.56 11.52 0.43
C GLN A 163 20.07 11.59 0.17
N SER A 164 20.69 12.74 0.39
CA SER A 164 22.14 12.90 0.18
C SER A 164 22.98 11.99 1.08
N GLY A 165 22.54 11.76 2.32
CA GLY A 165 23.22 10.84 3.23
C GLY A 165 23.09 9.39 2.77
N LEU A 166 21.90 8.99 2.32
CA LEU A 166 21.66 7.66 1.78
C LEU A 166 22.47 7.40 0.52
N ASP A 167 22.46 8.35 -0.43
CA ASP A 167 23.18 8.24 -1.70
C ASP A 167 24.69 8.08 -1.47
N ALA A 168 25.28 8.90 -0.58
CA ALA A 168 26.69 8.81 -0.25
C ALA A 168 27.06 7.46 0.37
N TRP A 169 26.25 6.96 1.31
CA TRP A 169 26.47 5.65 1.90
C TRP A 169 26.32 4.52 0.87
N ALA A 170 25.30 4.59 0.01
CA ALA A 170 25.03 3.59 -1.01
C ALA A 170 26.17 3.51 -2.03
N GLU A 171 26.68 4.65 -2.48
CA GLU A 171 27.84 4.74 -3.38
C GLU A 171 29.10 4.14 -2.74
N GLU A 172 29.42 4.52 -1.50
CA GLU A 172 30.59 4.03 -0.78
C GLU A 172 30.57 2.50 -0.56
N ASN A 173 29.38 1.93 -0.31
CA ASN A 173 29.21 0.52 0.02
C ASN A 173 28.83 -0.36 -1.18
N GLY A 174 28.63 0.24 -2.37
CA GLY A 174 28.11 -0.47 -3.54
C GLY A 174 26.74 -1.10 -3.27
N ALA A 175 25.88 -0.41 -2.52
CA ALA A 175 24.59 -0.94 -2.10
C ALA A 175 23.63 -1.02 -3.31
N PRO A 176 23.01 -2.19 -3.58
CA PRO A 176 22.05 -2.32 -4.67
C PRO A 176 20.80 -1.50 -4.37
N ALA A 177 20.30 -0.80 -5.38
CA ALA A 177 19.01 -0.12 -5.34
C ALA A 177 17.94 -0.98 -6.03
N GLY A 178 16.74 -0.95 -5.51
CA GLY A 178 15.58 -1.61 -6.10
C GLY A 178 14.30 -0.89 -5.71
N THR A 179 13.17 -1.59 -5.84
CA THR A 179 11.85 -1.00 -5.62
C THR A 179 10.92 -1.90 -4.82
N LEU A 180 9.99 -1.24 -4.13
CA LEU A 180 8.84 -1.81 -3.47
C LEU A 180 7.60 -1.14 -4.06
N THR A 181 6.72 -1.92 -4.68
CA THR A 181 5.43 -1.43 -5.20
C THR A 181 4.31 -1.85 -4.27
N ILE A 182 3.47 -0.90 -3.90
CA ILE A 182 2.34 -1.09 -2.99
C ILE A 182 1.07 -0.78 -3.77
N ASP A 183 0.13 -1.72 -3.79
CA ASP A 183 -1.07 -1.59 -4.61
C ASP A 183 -1.94 -0.43 -4.15
N PHE A 184 -2.19 -0.34 -2.84
CA PHE A 184 -2.96 0.75 -2.25
C PHE A 184 -2.18 1.31 -1.07
N MET A 185 -1.73 2.55 -1.22
CA MET A 185 -1.04 3.27 -0.15
C MET A 185 -1.95 4.37 0.37
N LEU A 186 -2.20 4.34 1.67
CA LEU A 186 -2.95 5.37 2.37
C LEU A 186 -2.04 6.05 3.39
N ARG A 187 -2.01 7.37 3.31
CA ARG A 187 -1.58 8.27 4.38
C ARG A 187 -2.84 8.85 5.01
N SER A 188 -3.13 8.39 6.22
CA SER A 188 -4.30 8.78 6.99
C SER A 188 -3.91 9.94 7.91
N HIS A 189 -4.30 11.15 7.50
CA HIS A 189 -4.11 12.36 8.29
C HIS A 189 -5.24 12.44 9.31
N ALA A 190 -5.07 11.81 10.48
CA ALA A 190 -5.99 11.97 11.60
C ALA A 190 -5.95 13.41 12.11
N ASP A 191 -7.06 13.89 12.69
CA ASP A 191 -7.17 15.24 13.25
C ASP A 191 -6.58 16.35 12.35
N PHE A 192 -6.90 16.30 11.06
CA PHE A 192 -6.25 17.10 10.01
C PHE A 192 -6.23 18.61 10.33
N GLU A 193 -7.30 19.14 10.91
CA GLU A 193 -7.39 20.57 11.28
C GLU A 193 -6.33 21.00 12.31
N HIS A 194 -5.90 20.07 13.17
CA HIS A 194 -4.81 20.29 14.12
C HIS A 194 -3.45 20.22 13.42
N TYR A 195 -3.19 19.14 12.68
CA TYR A 195 -1.86 18.88 12.12
C TYR A 195 -1.52 19.70 10.86
N ARG A 196 -2.50 20.24 10.13
CA ARG A 196 -2.26 20.98 8.86
C ARG A 196 -1.38 22.23 8.99
N PHE A 197 -1.19 22.75 10.21
CA PHE A 197 -0.35 23.90 10.49
C PHE A 197 1.08 23.54 10.90
N PHE A 198 1.36 22.26 11.13
CA PHE A 198 2.70 21.79 11.43
C PHE A 198 3.55 21.89 10.17
N LYS A 199 4.78 22.38 10.35
CA LYS A 199 5.71 22.53 9.24
C LYS A 199 6.16 21.15 8.76
N PRO A 200 6.05 20.82 7.47
CA PRO A 200 6.59 19.58 6.93
C PRO A 200 8.09 19.47 7.17
N MET A 201 8.58 18.25 7.44
CA MET A 201 10.01 17.99 7.53
C MET A 201 10.62 17.99 6.14
N ALA A 202 11.70 18.76 5.93
CA ALA A 202 12.34 18.87 4.62
C ALA A 202 12.94 17.54 4.12
N SER A 203 13.27 16.64 5.04
CA SER A 203 13.79 15.30 4.76
C SER A 203 12.68 14.26 4.59
N ASP A 204 11.42 14.58 4.90
CA ASP A 204 10.29 13.69 4.69
C ASP A 204 9.92 13.66 3.21
N ARG A 205 10.46 12.66 2.51
CA ARG A 205 10.31 12.50 1.07
C ARG A 205 8.89 12.08 0.68
N PHE A 206 8.19 11.37 1.56
CA PHE A 206 6.95 10.66 1.22
C PHE A 206 5.73 11.15 2.00
N GLY A 207 5.88 12.18 2.85
CA GLY A 207 4.78 12.74 3.63
C GLY A 207 4.33 11.78 4.73
N PHE A 208 5.28 11.16 5.42
CA PHE A 208 5.04 10.17 6.48
C PHE A 208 5.09 10.75 7.89
N TYR A 209 5.36 12.05 8.04
CA TYR A 209 5.29 12.73 9.33
C TYR A 209 3.84 13.04 9.74
N ASN A 210 3.45 12.66 10.97
CA ASN A 210 2.11 12.84 11.56
C ASN A 210 0.98 12.15 10.79
N VAL A 211 1.23 10.93 10.31
CA VAL A 211 0.22 10.16 9.56
C VAL A 211 0.24 8.69 9.92
N ASP A 212 -0.96 8.11 10.00
CA ASP A 212 -1.11 6.67 9.99
C ASP A 212 -0.92 6.13 8.57
N LEU A 213 -0.22 5.01 8.45
CA LEU A 213 0.16 4.40 7.19
C LEU A 213 -0.49 3.04 7.00
N LEU A 214 -1.17 2.86 5.88
CA LEU A 214 -1.70 1.57 5.44
C LEU A 214 -1.11 1.20 4.08
N PHE A 215 -0.25 0.18 4.09
CA PHE A 215 0.29 -0.48 2.93
C PHE A 215 -0.61 -1.68 2.60
N ALA A 216 -1.46 -1.59 1.59
CA ALA A 216 -2.35 -2.68 1.20
C ALA A 216 -1.88 -3.34 -0.11
N VAL A 217 -1.86 -4.68 -0.10
CA VAL A 217 -1.41 -5.50 -1.22
C VAL A 217 -2.38 -6.65 -1.49
N LYS A 218 -2.66 -6.90 -2.77
CA LYS A 218 -3.46 -8.05 -3.18
C LYS A 218 -2.63 -9.32 -3.02
N CYS A 219 -3.18 -10.31 -2.34
CA CYS A 219 -2.52 -11.60 -2.17
C CYS A 219 -2.76 -12.50 -3.38
N GLY A 220 -1.68 -13.16 -3.82
CA GLY A 220 -1.73 -14.31 -4.71
C GLY A 220 -2.02 -15.62 -3.99
N ASP A 221 -1.85 -16.73 -4.71
CA ASP A 221 -2.15 -18.07 -4.20
C ASP A 221 -1.03 -18.69 -3.34
N ASP A 222 0.24 -18.31 -3.58
CA ASP A 222 1.37 -18.78 -2.79
C ASP A 222 1.79 -17.70 -1.76
N PRO A 223 1.55 -17.91 -0.45
CA PRO A 223 1.97 -16.98 0.58
C PRO A 223 3.47 -16.67 0.56
N ARG A 224 4.33 -17.54 -0.01
CA ARG A 224 5.79 -17.34 -0.03
C ARG A 224 6.21 -16.13 -0.85
N GLU A 225 5.38 -15.72 -1.81
CA GLU A 225 5.59 -14.51 -2.60
C GLU A 225 5.55 -13.24 -1.73
N LEU A 226 4.96 -13.30 -0.53
CA LEU A 226 4.95 -12.20 0.43
C LEU A 226 6.29 -12.00 1.14
N LEU A 227 7.16 -13.02 1.23
CA LEU A 227 8.40 -12.91 2.01
C LEU A 227 9.35 -11.83 1.46
N PRO A 228 9.62 -11.74 0.15
CA PRO A 228 10.43 -10.66 -0.39
C PRO A 228 9.75 -9.29 -0.25
N LEU A 229 8.42 -9.22 -0.40
CA LEU A 229 7.66 -7.98 -0.22
C LEU A 229 7.77 -7.44 1.21
N ILE A 230 7.52 -8.28 2.21
CA ILE A 230 7.66 -7.94 3.63
C ILE A 230 9.11 -7.52 3.93
N GLY A 231 10.09 -8.25 3.37
CA GLY A 231 11.51 -7.97 3.59
C GLY A 231 11.96 -6.63 3.02
N ARG A 232 11.53 -6.31 1.79
CA ARG A 232 11.76 -5.00 1.17
C ARG A 232 11.06 -3.89 1.94
N LEU A 233 9.82 -4.11 2.38
CA LEU A 233 9.11 -3.17 3.24
C LEU A 233 9.86 -2.93 4.55
N HIS A 234 10.41 -3.97 5.20
CA HIS A 234 11.23 -3.78 6.40
C HIS A 234 12.43 -2.86 6.17
N VAL A 235 13.18 -3.09 5.08
CA VAL A 235 14.33 -2.23 4.75
C VAL A 235 13.88 -0.81 4.44
N PHE A 236 12.79 -0.64 3.67
CA PHE A 236 12.22 0.67 3.38
C PHE A 236 11.82 1.43 4.65
N LEU A 237 11.13 0.77 5.59
CA LEU A 237 10.73 1.36 6.87
C LEU A 237 11.96 1.71 7.73
N MET A 238 12.99 0.87 7.71
CA MET A 238 14.28 1.17 8.37
C MET A 238 14.91 2.45 7.79
N GLU A 239 14.86 2.66 6.48
CA GLU A 239 15.31 3.91 5.84
C GLU A 239 14.50 5.11 6.34
N GLN A 240 13.17 5.00 6.38
CA GLN A 240 12.32 6.11 6.87
C GLN A 240 12.69 6.50 8.31
N ARG A 241 12.83 5.52 9.19
CA ARG A 241 13.13 5.71 10.62
C ARG A 241 14.53 6.22 10.93
N ARG A 242 15.49 6.07 10.02
CA ARG A 242 16.91 6.39 10.27
C ARG A 242 17.44 7.53 9.41
N VAL A 243 16.87 7.73 8.22
CA VAL A 243 17.41 8.64 7.20
C VAL A 243 16.47 9.83 6.98
N TYR A 244 15.18 9.58 6.79
CA TYR A 244 14.25 10.59 6.29
C TYR A 244 13.49 11.31 7.41
N VAL A 245 12.90 10.57 8.35
CA VAL A 245 12.11 11.13 9.47
C VAL A 245 12.53 10.51 10.81
N PRO A 246 13.83 10.56 11.15
CA PRO A 246 14.33 9.91 12.35
C PRO A 246 13.73 10.53 13.62
N GLY A 247 13.08 9.68 14.41
CA GLY A 247 12.42 10.04 15.66
C GLY A 247 11.00 10.59 15.54
N TRP A 248 10.46 10.67 14.33
CA TRP A 248 9.12 11.18 14.05
C TRP A 248 8.28 10.23 13.18
N TYR A 249 8.80 9.04 12.86
CA TYR A 249 8.12 8.08 12.00
C TYR A 249 7.02 7.28 12.72
N ASP A 250 7.30 6.89 13.97
CA ASP A 250 6.40 6.02 14.76
C ASP A 250 5.61 6.83 15.80
N LEU A 251 5.93 8.11 15.94
CA LEU A 251 5.31 9.02 16.90
C LEU A 251 5.14 10.39 16.27
N ASP A 252 3.91 10.89 16.35
CA ASP A 252 3.55 12.20 15.84
C ASP A 252 4.15 13.34 16.68
N ALA A 253 3.82 14.56 16.27
CA ALA A 253 4.26 15.79 16.92
C ALA A 253 3.78 15.96 18.37
N ASP A 254 2.67 15.29 18.73
CA ASP A 254 2.06 15.30 20.07
C ASP A 254 2.38 14.03 20.87
N GLU A 255 3.32 13.22 20.39
CA GLU A 255 3.80 11.98 21.00
C GLU A 255 2.78 10.84 21.04
N GLN A 256 1.81 10.84 20.13
CA GLN A 256 0.90 9.72 19.90
C GLN A 256 1.49 8.74 18.88
N GLU A 257 1.14 7.45 18.99
CA GLU A 257 1.62 6.40 18.09
C GLU A 257 0.99 6.54 16.70
N ASP A 258 1.84 6.72 15.68
CA ASP A 258 1.44 6.62 14.29
C ASP A 258 1.46 5.14 13.86
N TRP A 259 0.34 4.64 13.35
CA TRP A 259 0.21 3.23 13.00
C TRP A 259 0.88 2.92 11.66
N THR A 260 1.75 1.91 11.62
CA THR A 260 2.31 1.36 10.37
C THR A 260 1.75 -0.04 10.11
N LEU A 261 0.83 -0.13 9.14
CA LEU A 261 0.02 -1.31 8.87
C LEU A 261 0.32 -1.92 7.49
N LEU A 262 0.56 -3.23 7.41
CA LEU A 262 0.50 -4.01 6.17
C LEU A 262 -0.82 -4.78 6.12
N ALA A 263 -1.65 -4.47 5.13
CA ALA A 263 -2.91 -5.16 4.86
C ALA A 263 -2.82 -6.11 3.66
N LEU A 264 -3.06 -7.37 3.96
CA LEU A 264 -3.10 -8.46 3.00
C LEU A 264 -4.54 -8.67 2.53
N VAL A 265 -4.82 -8.42 1.26
CA VAL A 265 -6.18 -8.53 0.70
C VAL A 265 -6.35 -9.84 -0.07
N ALA A 266 -7.15 -10.75 0.48
CA ALA A 266 -7.56 -11.98 -0.18
C ALA A 266 -8.85 -11.77 -1.01
N ASP A 267 -9.17 -12.68 -1.92
CA ASP A 267 -10.47 -12.64 -2.63
C ASP A 267 -11.62 -13.12 -1.76
N THR A 268 -11.37 -14.14 -0.94
CA THR A 268 -12.39 -14.82 -0.14
C THR A 268 -11.97 -14.93 1.32
N GLU A 269 -12.96 -15.11 2.20
CA GLU A 269 -12.75 -15.37 3.62
C GLU A 269 -11.96 -16.67 3.87
N THR A 270 -12.17 -17.69 3.02
CA THR A 270 -11.45 -18.96 3.12
C THR A 270 -9.97 -18.80 2.80
N GLN A 271 -9.64 -18.05 1.74
CA GLN A 271 -8.26 -17.74 1.39
C GLN A 271 -7.60 -16.91 2.50
N LEU A 272 -8.30 -15.91 3.03
CA LEU A 272 -7.81 -15.09 4.16
C LEU A 272 -7.49 -15.94 5.39
N ALA A 273 -8.38 -16.87 5.76
CA ALA A 273 -8.15 -17.76 6.90
C ALA A 273 -6.92 -18.67 6.70
N GLY A 274 -6.75 -19.22 5.50
CA GLY A 274 -5.57 -20.04 5.15
C GLY A 274 -4.27 -19.24 5.17
N LEU A 275 -4.31 -18.00 4.67
CA LEU A 275 -3.18 -17.08 4.71
C LEU A 275 -2.81 -16.72 6.15
N ALA A 276 -3.79 -16.31 6.96
CA ALA A 276 -3.58 -15.96 8.36
C ALA A 276 -2.97 -17.12 9.16
N ALA A 277 -3.50 -18.34 9.01
CA ALA A 277 -2.96 -19.54 9.65
C ALA A 277 -1.51 -19.82 9.21
N THR A 278 -1.20 -19.61 7.92
CA THR A 278 0.15 -19.81 7.39
C THR A 278 1.14 -18.82 7.98
N LEU A 279 0.82 -17.52 7.97
CA LEU A 279 1.71 -16.47 8.47
C LEU A 279 1.90 -16.55 10.00
N ARG A 280 0.85 -16.87 10.76
CA ARG A 280 0.95 -17.14 12.19
C ARG A 280 1.89 -18.32 12.49
N ARG A 281 1.85 -19.38 11.67
CA ARG A 281 2.76 -20.52 11.79
C ARG A 281 4.22 -20.17 11.45
N TRP A 282 4.43 -19.30 10.47
CA TRP A 282 5.78 -18.78 10.15
C TRP A 282 6.36 -17.99 11.31
N GLY A 283 5.52 -17.23 12.01
CA GLY A 283 5.82 -16.63 13.30
C GLY A 283 6.32 -15.19 13.22
N ARG A 284 6.66 -14.66 14.40
CA ARG A 284 6.89 -13.23 14.67
C ARG A 284 8.08 -12.58 13.98
N ASP A 285 9.03 -13.35 13.46
CA ASP A 285 10.13 -12.81 12.65
C ASP A 285 9.65 -12.02 11.43
N LEU A 286 8.41 -12.24 10.99
CA LEU A 286 7.76 -11.45 9.95
C LEU A 286 7.48 -10.00 10.34
N ILE A 287 7.53 -9.64 11.63
CA ILE A 287 7.30 -8.26 12.12
C ILE A 287 8.37 -7.77 13.09
N GLU A 288 9.02 -8.67 13.83
CA GLU A 288 9.90 -8.33 14.95
C GLU A 288 11.12 -7.47 14.57
N PRO A 289 11.82 -7.72 13.46
CA PRO A 289 12.93 -6.87 13.02
C PRO A 289 12.55 -5.42 12.70
N CYS A 290 11.25 -5.12 12.53
CA CYS A 290 10.75 -3.85 12.02
C CYS A 290 9.73 -3.18 12.95
N ARG A 291 9.72 -3.50 14.25
CA ARG A 291 8.74 -2.93 15.19
C ARG A 291 8.87 -1.39 15.31
N PRO A 292 7.73 -0.67 15.51
CA PRO A 292 6.34 -1.17 15.47
C PRO A 292 5.89 -1.46 14.03
N PHE A 293 5.28 -2.63 13.80
CA PHE A 293 4.79 -3.04 12.49
C PHE A 293 3.74 -4.14 12.65
N TYR A 294 2.61 -3.98 11.95
CA TYR A 294 1.45 -4.85 12.07
C TYR A 294 1.15 -5.49 10.72
N ILE A 295 0.83 -6.79 10.74
CA ILE A 295 0.28 -7.48 9.56
C ILE A 295 -1.16 -7.85 9.87
N LEU A 296 -2.07 -7.37 9.03
CA LEU A 296 -3.49 -7.67 9.09
C LEU A 296 -3.96 -8.22 7.74
N GLY A 297 -5.18 -8.72 7.70
CA GLY A 297 -5.80 -9.14 6.46
C GLY A 297 -7.28 -8.83 6.38
N THR A 298 -7.74 -8.67 5.16
CA THR A 298 -9.15 -8.53 4.81
C THR A 298 -9.44 -9.29 3.52
N SER A 299 -10.69 -9.35 3.10
CA SER A 299 -11.06 -9.96 1.83
C SER A 299 -11.98 -9.07 1.01
N ILE A 300 -11.93 -9.24 -0.32
CA ILE A 300 -12.88 -8.61 -1.25
C ILE A 300 -14.32 -9.03 -0.89
N GLU A 301 -14.54 -10.30 -0.52
CA GLU A 301 -15.83 -10.80 -0.03
C GLU A 301 -16.36 -9.98 1.16
N ARG A 302 -15.52 -9.73 2.16
CA ARG A 302 -15.88 -8.95 3.35
C ARG A 302 -16.12 -7.49 3.05
N LEU A 303 -15.23 -6.87 2.28
CA LEU A 303 -15.37 -5.47 1.86
C LEU A 303 -16.68 -5.25 1.09
N ARG A 304 -17.07 -6.20 0.21
CA ARG A 304 -18.35 -6.16 -0.50
C ARG A 304 -19.56 -6.34 0.43
N ALA A 305 -19.43 -7.14 1.48
CA ALA A 305 -20.51 -7.39 2.44
C ALA A 305 -20.76 -6.21 3.39
N GLN A 306 -19.81 -5.27 3.48
CA GLN A 306 -19.94 -4.08 4.30
C GLN A 306 -21.08 -3.19 3.81
N LYS A 307 -22.05 -2.92 4.70
CA LYS A 307 -23.22 -2.10 4.38
C LYS A 307 -22.96 -0.60 4.50
N GLU A 308 -22.18 -0.22 5.52
CA GLU A 308 -21.87 1.17 5.82
C GLU A 308 -20.37 1.31 6.10
N PRO A 309 -19.72 2.38 5.59
CA PRO A 309 -18.34 2.66 5.92
C PRO A 309 -18.20 2.91 7.42
N LYS A 310 -17.08 2.46 8.00
CA LYS A 310 -16.69 2.84 9.36
C LYS A 310 -16.32 4.31 9.44
N ASP A 311 -16.29 4.88 10.63
CA ASP A 311 -15.99 6.31 10.78
C ASP A 311 -14.51 6.59 10.56
N THR A 312 -13.62 5.80 11.16
CA THR A 312 -12.17 5.99 11.07
C THR A 312 -11.43 4.74 10.57
N LEU A 313 -10.15 4.91 10.17
CA LEU A 313 -9.25 3.79 9.91
C LEU A 313 -9.13 2.85 11.12
N TYR A 314 -9.12 3.40 12.33
CA TYR A 314 -9.02 2.65 13.58
C TYR A 314 -10.22 1.73 13.78
N ASP A 315 -11.45 2.22 13.58
CA ASP A 315 -12.67 1.42 13.71
C ASP A 315 -12.66 0.26 12.70
N TRP A 316 -12.23 0.54 11.46
CA TRP A 316 -12.11 -0.48 10.43
C TRP A 316 -11.10 -1.56 10.81
N PHE A 317 -9.89 -1.17 11.21
CA PHE A 317 -8.85 -2.11 11.60
C PHE A 317 -9.28 -2.95 12.82
N GLN A 318 -9.85 -2.31 13.84
CA GLN A 318 -10.15 -2.96 15.10
C GLN A 318 -11.30 -3.96 14.98
N GLU A 319 -12.29 -3.68 14.13
CA GLU A 319 -13.55 -4.43 14.09
C GLU A 319 -13.70 -5.34 12.87
N GLU A 320 -13.13 -4.98 11.73
CA GLU A 320 -13.47 -5.59 10.43
C GLU A 320 -12.29 -6.30 9.75
N THR A 321 -11.12 -6.35 10.39
CA THR A 321 -9.93 -7.02 9.84
C THR A 321 -9.49 -8.23 10.67
N VAL A 322 -8.80 -9.18 10.04
CA VAL A 322 -8.13 -10.28 10.72
C VAL A 322 -6.75 -9.80 11.15
N ARG A 323 -6.50 -9.75 12.46
CA ARG A 323 -5.20 -9.39 13.03
C ARG A 323 -4.26 -10.59 12.89
N ILE A 324 -3.38 -10.58 11.90
CA ILE A 324 -2.55 -11.75 11.59
C ILE A 324 -1.35 -11.82 12.54
N LEU A 325 -0.55 -10.75 12.61
CA LEU A 325 0.60 -10.63 13.50
C LEU A 325 0.66 -9.21 14.09
N ARG A 326 0.86 -9.13 15.41
CA ARG A 326 0.96 -7.85 16.13
C ARG A 326 2.12 -7.82 17.12
N PRO A 327 2.74 -6.66 17.35
CA PRO A 327 3.83 -6.49 18.31
C PRO A 327 3.37 -6.50 19.78
N ASP A 328 2.08 -6.25 20.06
CA ASP A 328 1.50 -6.01 21.39
C ASP A 328 0.87 -7.25 22.07
N VAL A 329 0.66 -8.36 21.36
CA VAL A 329 -0.01 -9.57 21.90
C VAL A 329 0.78 -10.83 21.59
N ASP A 330 1.09 -11.60 22.64
CA ASP A 330 1.69 -12.94 22.52
C ASP A 330 0.74 -13.93 21.84
N ASP A 331 1.23 -14.63 20.82
CA ASP A 331 0.47 -15.57 19.97
C ASP A 331 -0.23 -16.70 20.77
N GLN A 332 0.07 -16.84 22.07
CA GLN A 332 -0.57 -17.78 22.98
C GLN A 332 -1.80 -17.23 23.70
N GLU A 333 -2.08 -15.93 23.61
CA GLU A 333 -3.19 -15.29 24.34
C GLU A 333 -4.42 -14.99 23.46
N ASP A 334 -4.30 -14.95 22.13
CA ASP A 334 -5.46 -14.81 21.22
C ASP A 334 -6.11 -16.20 20.95
N LEU A 335 -6.72 -16.78 21.98
CA LEU A 335 -7.65 -17.91 21.84
C LEU A 335 -9.02 -17.50 21.26
N PHE A 336 -9.22 -16.21 20.98
CA PHE A 336 -10.43 -15.65 20.38
C PHE A 336 -10.09 -14.50 19.43
N GLY A 337 -9.75 -14.82 18.17
CA GLY A 337 -9.49 -13.83 17.11
C GLY A 337 -8.94 -14.43 15.82
#